data_AF-A0A967WQI3-F1
#
_entry.id   AF-A0A967WQI3-F1
#
_cell.length_a   1.000
_cell.length_b   1.000
_cell.length_c   1.000
_cell.angle_alpha   90.00
_cell.angle_beta   90.00
_cell.angle_gamma   90.00
#
_symmetry.space_group_name_H-M   'P 1'
#
loop_
_entity.id
_entity.type
_entity.pdbx_description
1 polymer ?
#
loop_
_entity_poly.entity_id
_entity_poly.type
_entity_poly.pdbx_seq_one_letter_code
_entity_poly.pdbx_strand_id
1 'polypeptide(L)'
;VNAEQVILERGAGRRVVIVGHFPFVERVRRAAAECWVTELHPRPGDVPAERAGEILPQADVVALTGTSLINHTFDGLIRLCRPDAFVLLLGASAPLSPVLFEVGVDAVSGTVVTDPQPVQRSVGQGATFRQIKRAGGLRLLTLHT
;
A
#
# COMPACT_ATOMS: atom_id res chain seq x y z
N VAL A 1 12.75 -2.82 6.91
CA VAL A 1 12.41 -2.89 5.47
C VAL A 1 11.22 -1.96 5.22
N ASN A 2 11.05 -1.42 4.01
CA ASN A 2 9.90 -0.58 3.65
C ASN A 2 8.96 -1.32 2.67
N ALA A 3 7.73 -0.84 2.53
CA ALA A 3 6.71 -1.44 1.65
C ALA A 3 7.21 -1.79 0.24
N GLU A 4 7.91 -0.85 -0.37
CA GLU A 4 8.40 -0.98 -1.74
C GLU A 4 9.34 -2.17 -1.90
N GLN A 5 10.32 -2.30 -0.99
CA GLN A 5 11.28 -3.39 -1.03
C GLN A 5 10.58 -4.75 -0.90
N VAL A 6 9.59 -4.86 0.00
CA VAL A 6 8.78 -6.09 0.15
C VAL A 6 8.03 -6.42 -1.14
N ILE A 7 7.39 -5.42 -1.75
CA ILE A 7 6.63 -5.62 -3.00
C ILE A 7 7.57 -6.04 -4.14
N LEU A 8 8.75 -5.45 -4.25
CA LEU A 8 9.73 -5.80 -5.28
C LEU A 8 10.28 -7.22 -5.09
N GLU A 9 10.65 -7.58 -3.86
CA GLU A 9 11.18 -8.91 -3.53
C GLU A 9 10.13 -10.02 -3.77
N ARG A 10 8.88 -9.78 -3.37
CA ARG A 10 7.80 -10.77 -3.49
C ARG A 10 7.17 -10.78 -4.89
N GLY A 11 7.16 -9.63 -5.57
CA GLY A 11 6.44 -9.40 -6.82
C GLY A 11 7.25 -9.60 -8.09
N ALA A 12 8.59 -9.70 -8.00
CA ALA A 12 9.44 -9.92 -9.17
C ALA A 12 9.02 -11.18 -9.95
N GLY A 13 8.74 -11.03 -11.24
CA GLY A 13 8.26 -12.11 -12.12
C GLY A 13 6.86 -12.65 -11.79
N ARG A 14 6.08 -11.96 -10.94
CA ARG A 14 4.72 -12.37 -10.54
C ARG A 14 3.68 -11.33 -10.92
N ARG A 15 2.40 -11.65 -10.70
CA ARG A 15 1.28 -10.72 -10.91
C ARG A 15 1.05 -9.89 -9.65
N VAL A 16 1.17 -8.58 -9.77
CA VAL A 16 1.04 -7.64 -8.65
C VAL A 16 -0.17 -6.73 -8.88
N VAL A 17 -1.02 -6.58 -7.85
CA VAL A 17 -2.05 -5.54 -7.82
C VAL A 17 -1.72 -4.53 -6.72
N ILE A 18 -1.74 -3.25 -7.06
CA ILE A 18 -1.56 -2.14 -6.11
C ILE A 18 -2.86 -1.33 -6.07
N VAL A 19 -3.53 -1.31 -4.93
CA VAL A 19 -4.68 -0.43 -4.68
C VAL A 19 -4.16 0.90 -4.14
N GLY A 20 -4.30 1.95 -4.94
CA GLY A 20 -3.73 3.27 -4.70
C GLY A 20 -2.48 3.53 -5.54
N HIS A 21 -2.30 4.76 -6.01
CA HIS A 21 -1.15 5.10 -6.86
C HIS A 21 0.04 5.65 -6.06
N PHE A 22 1.11 4.84 -5.95
CA PHE A 22 2.31 5.17 -5.17
C PHE A 22 3.52 5.59 -6.03
N PRO A 23 4.47 6.40 -5.51
CA PRO A 23 5.64 6.84 -6.26
C PRO A 23 6.57 5.74 -6.79
N PHE A 24 6.42 4.50 -6.31
CA PHE A 24 7.27 3.36 -6.69
C PHE A 24 6.64 2.43 -7.73
N VAL A 25 5.39 2.67 -8.14
CA VAL A 25 4.63 1.82 -9.09
C VAL A 25 5.46 1.47 -10.34
N GLU A 26 6.13 2.46 -10.95
CA GLU A 26 6.91 2.25 -12.17
C GLU A 26 8.07 1.26 -12.00
N ARG A 27 8.64 1.17 -10.79
CA ARG A 27 9.68 0.18 -10.50
C ARG A 27 9.09 -1.22 -10.34
N VAL A 28 7.90 -1.32 -9.75
CA VAL A 28 7.18 -2.59 -9.64
C VAL A 28 6.74 -3.08 -11.02
N ARG A 29 6.19 -2.20 -11.88
CA ARG A 29 5.83 -2.52 -13.27
C ARG A 29 6.99 -3.10 -14.08
N ARG A 30 8.23 -2.65 -13.84
CA ARG A 30 9.43 -3.17 -14.51
C ARG A 30 9.91 -4.52 -13.98
N ALA A 31 9.61 -4.85 -12.72
CA ALA A 31 10.09 -6.06 -12.06
C ALA A 31 9.07 -7.21 -12.10
N ALA A 32 7.78 -6.88 -12.04
CA ALA A 32 6.68 -7.83 -12.07
C ALA A 32 6.48 -8.41 -13.48
N ALA A 33 5.89 -9.60 -13.57
CA ALA A 33 5.43 -10.13 -14.86
C ALA A 33 4.22 -9.36 -15.38
N GLU A 34 3.38 -8.89 -14.46
CA GLU A 34 2.21 -8.06 -14.72
C GLU A 34 1.94 -7.19 -13.49
N CYS A 35 1.59 -5.92 -13.68
CA CYS A 35 1.32 -5.01 -12.56
C CYS A 35 0.17 -4.07 -12.86
N TRP A 36 -0.95 -4.29 -12.17
CA TRP A 36 -2.11 -3.42 -12.21
C TRP A 36 -2.08 -2.45 -11.02
N VAL A 37 -2.37 -1.19 -11.30
CA VAL A 37 -2.69 -0.20 -10.26
C VAL A 37 -4.16 0.10 -10.37
N THR A 38 -4.89 0.04 -9.27
CA THR A 38 -6.30 0.42 -9.23
C THR A 38 -6.54 1.60 -8.30
N GLU A 39 -7.30 2.58 -8.78
CA GLU A 39 -7.51 3.87 -8.12
C GLU A 39 -8.93 4.39 -8.31
N LEU A 40 -9.41 5.16 -7.33
CA LEU A 40 -10.69 5.89 -7.41
C LEU A 40 -10.62 7.02 -8.43
N HIS A 41 -9.44 7.63 -8.56
CA HIS A 41 -9.16 8.66 -9.55
C HIS A 41 -7.99 8.20 -10.43
N PRO A 42 -8.26 7.26 -11.36
CA PRO A 42 -7.21 6.59 -12.12
C PRO A 42 -6.46 7.56 -13.02
N ARG A 43 -5.15 7.36 -13.12
CA ARG A 43 -4.28 8.05 -14.08
C ARG A 43 -4.16 7.22 -15.37
N PRO A 44 -3.60 7.77 -16.46
CA PRO A 44 -3.29 6.96 -17.64
C PRO A 44 -2.48 5.71 -17.26
N GLY A 45 -3.00 4.53 -17.63
CA GLY A 45 -2.42 3.23 -17.31
C GLY A 45 -2.91 2.60 -16.00
N ASP A 46 -3.71 3.31 -15.20
CA ASP A 46 -4.36 2.74 -14.02
C ASP A 46 -5.75 2.17 -14.39
N VAL A 47 -6.18 1.20 -13.59
CA VAL A 47 -7.48 0.52 -13.70
C VAL A 47 -8.49 1.22 -12.77
N PRO A 48 -9.70 1.57 -13.23
CA PRO A 48 -10.74 2.11 -12.35
C PRO A 48 -11.06 1.17 -11.18
N ALA A 49 -11.32 1.72 -9.98
CA ALA A 49 -11.59 0.94 -8.76
C ALA A 49 -12.75 -0.05 -8.90
N GLU A 50 -13.73 0.25 -9.74
CA GLU A 50 -14.90 -0.60 -10.02
C GLU A 50 -14.50 -1.95 -10.63
N ARG A 51 -13.33 -2.00 -11.28
CA ARG A 51 -12.78 -3.21 -11.91
C ARG A 51 -11.82 -3.97 -10.99
N ALA A 52 -11.69 -3.58 -9.72
CA ALA A 52 -10.84 -4.29 -8.76
C ALA A 52 -11.21 -5.78 -8.65
N GLY A 53 -12.50 -6.13 -8.78
CA GLY A 53 -12.98 -7.52 -8.78
C GLY A 53 -12.52 -8.35 -9.98
N GLU A 54 -12.06 -7.74 -11.07
CA GLU A 54 -11.50 -8.44 -12.22
C GLU A 54 -10.02 -8.80 -11.98
N ILE A 55 -9.26 -7.95 -11.28
CA ILE A 55 -7.80 -8.06 -11.18
C ILE A 55 -7.31 -8.65 -9.85
N LEU A 56 -7.96 -8.36 -8.72
CA LEU A 56 -7.54 -8.83 -7.39
C LEU A 56 -7.54 -10.37 -7.29
N PRO A 57 -8.53 -11.10 -7.85
CA PRO A 57 -8.51 -12.57 -7.83
C PRO A 57 -7.40 -13.19 -8.68
N GLN A 58 -6.63 -12.40 -9.44
CA GLN A 58 -5.52 -12.89 -10.26
C GLN A 58 -4.15 -12.64 -9.61
N ALA A 59 -4.07 -11.79 -8.59
CA ALA A 59 -2.80 -11.35 -8.03
C ALA A 59 -2.12 -12.45 -7.21
N ASP A 60 -0.79 -12.53 -7.33
CA ASP A 60 0.05 -13.31 -6.42
C ASP A 60 0.57 -12.43 -5.26
N VAL A 61 0.64 -11.11 -5.48
CA VAL A 61 0.98 -10.08 -4.48
C VAL A 61 -0.02 -8.93 -4.57
N VAL A 62 -0.60 -8.53 -3.44
CA VAL A 62 -1.53 -7.40 -3.34
C VAL A 62 -1.00 -6.36 -2.37
N ALA A 63 -0.95 -5.11 -2.81
CA ALA A 63 -0.58 -3.96 -1.99
C ALA A 63 -1.81 -3.05 -1.80
N LEU A 64 -2.44 -3.11 -0.63
CA LEU A 64 -3.64 -2.32 -0.28
C LEU A 64 -3.26 -1.00 0.41
N THR A 65 -3.73 0.14 -0.10
CA THR A 65 -3.56 1.43 0.60
C THR A 65 -4.25 1.45 1.96
N GLY A 66 -3.59 1.98 3.00
CA GLY A 66 -4.17 2.18 4.33
C GLY A 66 -5.39 3.10 4.33
N THR A 67 -5.53 3.97 3.31
CA THR A 67 -6.73 4.79 3.12
C THR A 67 -7.98 3.95 2.86
N SER A 68 -7.85 2.68 2.44
CA SER A 68 -8.99 1.78 2.25
C SER A 68 -9.74 1.49 3.55
N LEU A 69 -9.08 1.61 4.71
CA LEU A 69 -9.71 1.52 6.02
C LEU A 69 -10.56 2.76 6.32
N ILE A 70 -10.10 3.94 5.89
CA ILE A 70 -10.77 5.23 6.13
C ILE A 70 -12.02 5.36 5.26
N ASN A 71 -11.95 4.94 4.00
CA ASN A 71 -13.07 5.05 3.07
C ASN A 71 -13.94 3.77 3.00
N HIS A 72 -13.79 2.86 3.97
CA HIS A 72 -14.60 1.64 4.13
C HIS A 72 -14.56 0.64 2.96
N THR A 73 -13.49 0.64 2.15
CA THR A 73 -13.34 -0.30 1.03
C THR A 73 -12.48 -1.52 1.36
N PHE A 74 -11.71 -1.49 2.47
CA PHE A 74 -10.81 -2.58 2.85
C PHE A 74 -11.48 -3.97 2.89
N ASP A 75 -12.62 -4.09 3.58
CA ASP A 75 -13.32 -5.37 3.76
C ASP A 75 -13.82 -5.98 2.45
N GLY A 76 -14.12 -5.14 1.45
CA GLY A 76 -14.47 -5.59 0.11
C GLY A 76 -13.23 -6.05 -0.66
N LEU A 77 -12.17 -5.25 -0.64
CA LEU A 77 -10.92 -5.52 -1.36
C LEU A 77 -10.23 -6.80 -0.86
N ILE A 78 -10.11 -6.97 0.45
CA ILE A 78 -9.42 -8.13 1.05
C ILE A 78 -10.11 -9.45 0.71
N ARG A 79 -11.45 -9.45 0.58
CA ARG A 79 -12.23 -10.64 0.19
C ARG A 79 -12.08 -11.03 -1.27
N LEU A 80 -11.61 -10.11 -2.12
CA LEU A 80 -11.32 -10.39 -3.53
C LEU A 80 -9.91 -10.97 -3.72
N CYS A 81 -9.03 -10.82 -2.73
CA CYS A 81 -7.70 -11.42 -2.76
C CYS A 81 -7.82 -12.96 -2.75
N ARG A 82 -6.97 -13.63 -3.52
CA ARG A 82 -6.86 -15.09 -3.44
C ARG A 82 -6.37 -15.50 -2.04
N PRO A 83 -6.80 -16.64 -1.51
CA PRO A 83 -6.35 -17.13 -0.21
C PRO A 83 -4.83 -17.35 -0.08
N ASP A 84 -4.13 -17.55 -1.20
CA ASP A 84 -2.68 -17.78 -1.26
C ASP A 84 -1.87 -16.58 -1.75
N ALA A 85 -2.52 -15.43 -1.98
CA ALA A 85 -1.83 -14.19 -2.35
C ALA A 85 -1.13 -13.59 -1.13
N PHE A 86 0.06 -13.01 -1.33
CA PHE A 86 0.71 -12.21 -0.29
C PHE A 86 0.09 -10.81 -0.24
N VAL A 87 -0.56 -10.45 0.87
CA VAL A 87 -1.25 -9.18 1.04
C VAL A 87 -0.50 -8.25 1.99
N LEU A 88 -0.18 -7.06 1.51
CA LEU A 88 0.45 -5.99 2.25
C LEU A 88 -0.51 -4.80 2.37
N LEU A 89 -0.82 -4.36 3.59
CA LEU A 89 -1.45 -3.06 3.83
C LEU A 89 -0.36 -1.98 3.98
N LEU A 90 -0.44 -0.87 3.25
CA LEU A 90 0.62 0.15 3.26
C LEU A 90 0.11 1.59 3.26
N GLY A 91 0.87 2.49 3.88
CA GLY A 91 0.65 3.93 3.82
C GLY A 91 0.66 4.57 5.20
N ALA A 92 0.68 5.90 5.25
CA ALA A 92 0.68 6.65 6.52
C ALA A 92 -0.57 6.37 7.38
N SER A 93 -1.68 6.01 6.74
CA SER A 93 -2.95 5.66 7.39
C SER A 93 -3.03 4.20 7.84
N ALA A 94 -2.06 3.35 7.50
CA ALA A 94 -2.08 1.94 7.89
C ALA A 94 -1.70 1.82 9.40
N PRO A 95 -2.61 1.32 10.26
CA PRO A 95 -2.31 1.16 11.67
C PRO A 95 -1.30 0.03 11.85
N LEU A 96 -0.21 0.27 12.58
CA LEU A 96 0.80 -0.74 12.90
C LEU A 96 0.27 -1.70 13.99
N SER A 97 -0.72 -2.51 13.64
CA SER A 97 -1.44 -3.40 14.57
C SER A 97 -1.46 -4.84 14.07
N PRO A 98 -1.17 -5.83 14.94
CA PRO A 98 -1.20 -7.25 14.57
C PRO A 98 -2.60 -7.77 14.27
N VAL A 99 -3.67 -7.07 14.67
CA VAL A 99 -5.06 -7.47 14.37
C VAL A 99 -5.33 -7.59 12.87
N LEU A 100 -4.56 -6.86 12.04
CA LEU A 100 -4.68 -6.95 10.59
C LEU A 100 -4.28 -8.34 10.05
N PHE A 101 -3.43 -9.06 10.78
CA PHE A 101 -3.01 -10.41 10.41
C PHE A 101 -4.13 -11.44 10.58
N GLU A 102 -5.06 -11.20 11.52
CA GLU A 102 -6.23 -12.06 11.75
C GLU A 102 -7.25 -11.98 10.60
N VAL A 103 -7.14 -10.94 9.75
CA VAL A 103 -8.06 -10.69 8.62
C VAL A 103 -7.40 -10.86 7.26
N GLY A 104 -6.30 -11.61 7.18
CA GLY A 104 -5.68 -12.02 5.91
C GLY A 104 -4.66 -11.04 5.33
N VAL A 105 -4.16 -10.09 6.13
CA VAL A 105 -2.97 -9.31 5.77
C VAL A 105 -1.73 -10.07 6.21
N ASP A 106 -0.70 -10.18 5.38
CA ASP A 106 0.58 -10.81 5.74
C ASP A 106 1.60 -9.79 6.26
N ALA A 107 1.40 -8.52 5.90
CA ALA A 107 2.36 -7.46 6.19
C ALA A 107 1.70 -6.09 6.30
N VAL A 108 2.16 -5.26 7.25
CA VAL A 108 1.66 -3.90 7.45
C VAL A 108 2.80 -2.90 7.40
N SER A 109 2.80 -2.04 6.38
CA SER A 109 3.79 -0.97 6.21
C SER A 109 3.22 0.40 6.57
N GLY A 110 3.44 0.79 7.82
CA GLY A 110 3.00 2.08 8.37
C GLY A 110 4.14 3.09 8.53
N THR A 111 3.84 4.13 9.30
CA THR A 111 4.80 5.19 9.64
C THR A 111 4.78 5.46 11.13
N VAL A 112 5.97 5.53 11.74
CA VAL A 112 6.16 5.97 13.13
C VAL A 112 6.63 7.41 13.12
N VAL A 113 5.94 8.27 13.87
CA VAL A 113 6.40 9.64 14.13
C VAL A 113 7.51 9.57 15.18
N THR A 114 8.73 9.88 14.78
CA THR A 114 9.91 9.89 15.67
C THR A 114 10.22 11.26 16.23
N ASP A 115 9.75 12.32 15.56
CA ASP A 115 9.81 13.69 16.06
C ASP A 115 8.47 14.39 15.80
N PRO A 116 7.61 14.54 16.82
CA PRO A 116 6.26 15.09 16.65
C PRO A 116 6.23 16.54 16.19
N GLN A 117 7.17 17.37 16.64
CA GLN A 117 7.16 18.82 16.39
C GLN A 117 7.29 19.20 14.90
N PRO A 118 8.32 18.75 14.13
CA PRO A 118 8.43 19.04 12.71
C PRO A 118 7.33 18.36 11.89
N VAL A 119 6.88 17.18 12.30
CA VAL A 119 5.78 16.47 11.62
C VAL A 119 4.49 17.26 11.77
N GLN A 120 4.14 17.70 12.99
CA GLN A 120 2.95 18.50 13.24
C GLN A 120 2.97 19.82 12.47
N ARG A 121 4.12 20.52 12.44
CA ARG A 121 4.27 21.74 11.61
C ARG A 121 4.03 21.46 10.13
N SER A 122 4.63 20.40 9.60
CA SER A 122 4.50 20.03 8.19
C SER A 122 3.04 19.69 7.84
N VAL A 123 2.37 18.91 8.71
CA VAL A 123 0.95 18.58 8.57
C VAL A 123 0.08 19.84 8.65
N GLY A 124 0.34 20.73 9.61
CA GLY A 124 -0.38 22.00 9.77
C GLY A 124 -0.23 22.96 8.59
N GLN A 125 0.80 22.78 7.77
CA GLN A 125 1.05 23.55 6.53
C GLN A 125 0.50 22.86 5.27
N GLY A 126 -0.19 21.72 5.40
CA GLY A 126 -0.72 20.97 4.26
C GLY A 126 0.36 20.24 3.45
N ALA A 127 1.52 19.94 4.03
CA ALA A 127 2.57 19.22 3.34
C ALA A 127 2.12 17.80 2.95
N THR A 128 2.44 17.41 1.72
CA THR A 128 2.26 16.04 1.25
C THR A 128 3.16 15.07 2.01
N PHE A 129 2.81 13.79 2.05
CA PHE A 129 3.64 12.76 2.69
C PHE A 129 5.11 12.79 2.22
N ARG A 130 5.36 13.06 0.94
CA ARG A 130 6.71 13.17 0.38
C ARG A 130 7.48 14.36 0.96
N GLN A 131 6.79 15.48 1.18
CA GLN A 131 7.38 16.67 1.81
C GLN A 131 7.66 16.41 3.29
N ILE A 132 6.72 15.81 4.04
CA ILE A 132 6.92 15.47 5.46
C ILE A 132 8.11 14.50 5.60
N LYS A 133 8.17 13.45 4.76
CA LYS A 133 9.30 12.50 4.76
C LYS A 133 10.65 13.18 4.50
N ARG A 134 10.70 14.18 3.61
CA ARG A 134 11.92 14.96 3.34
C ARG A 134 12.29 15.90 4.49
N ALA A 135 11.29 16.48 5.17
CA ALA A 135 11.50 17.32 6.34
C ALA A 135 11.97 16.54 7.58
N GLY A 136 11.77 15.22 7.59
CA GLY A 136 12.23 14.33 8.66
C GLY A 136 11.16 14.09 9.74
N GLY A 137 11.55 13.41 10.81
CA GLY A 137 10.64 13.07 11.93
C GLY A 137 9.69 11.89 11.67
N LEU A 138 9.84 11.20 10.53
CA LEU A 138 9.13 9.98 10.20
C LEU A 138 10.09 8.80 10.02
N ARG A 139 9.69 7.63 10.52
CA ARG A 139 10.34 6.35 10.24
C ARG A 139 9.35 5.39 9.61
N LEU A 140 9.66 4.90 8.43
CA LEU A 140 8.87 3.84 7.78
C LEU A 140 9.16 2.51 8.48
N LEU A 141 8.10 1.77 8.79
CA LEU A 141 8.19 0.48 9.47
C LEU A 141 7.27 -0.51 8.77
N THR A 142 7.75 -1.74 8.62
CA THR A 142 6.91 -2.86 8.19
C THR A 142 6.88 -3.93 9.28
N LEU A 143 5.66 -4.32 9.67
CA LEU A 143 5.39 -5.49 10.50
C LEU A 143 5.03 -6.66 9.59
N HIS A 144 5.43 -7.87 9.96
CA HIS A 144 5.17 -9.10 9.24
C HIS A 144 4.80 -10.20 10.23
N THR A 145 4.03 -11.18 9.78
CA THR A 145 3.79 -12.45 10.48
C THR A 145 5.01 -13.37 10.45
#